data_AF-A0A5F2H611-F1
#
_entry.id   AF-A0A5F2H611-F1
#
_cell.length_a   1.000
_cell.length_b   1.000
_cell.length_c   1.000
_cell.angle_alpha   90.00
_cell.angle_beta   90.00
_cell.angle_gamma   90.00
#
_symmetry.space_group_name_H-M   'P 1'
#
loop_
_entity.id
_entity.type
_entity.pdbx_description
1 polymer ?
#
loop_
_entity_poly.entity_id
_entity_poly.type
_entity_poly.pdbx_seq_one_letter_code
_entity_poly.pdbx_strand_id
1 'polypeptide(L)'
;MADTNGPDGTGETGRGRQREADIRDDDLERRRRDLEASLATRRPDRLEGKDDAKAVTGYGQALKLSSEFIAGIVVGVAIGWIIDRLAGISPWGLIVGLLLGFGAGVLNVLRSAGLVAQFGQGGTPRDPEE
;
A
#
# COMPACT_ATOMS: atom_id res chain seq x y z
N MET A 1 65.08 9.79 39.18
CA MET A 1 64.20 8.63 39.41
C MET A 1 62.78 9.13 39.57
N ALA A 2 61.90 8.63 38.71
CA ALA A 2 60.45 8.46 38.83
C ALA A 2 59.53 9.67 39.09
N ASP A 3 58.81 10.02 38.02
CA ASP A 3 57.40 10.41 37.90
C ASP A 3 56.43 9.99 39.02
N THR A 4 55.37 10.78 39.22
CA THR A 4 53.93 10.44 38.97
C THR A 4 53.05 11.46 39.73
N ASN A 5 52.34 12.35 39.03
CA ASN A 5 50.99 12.20 38.44
C ASN A 5 49.84 12.33 39.47
N GLY A 6 48.95 13.28 39.19
CA GLY A 6 47.71 13.54 39.93
C GLY A 6 47.04 14.79 39.37
N PRO A 7 46.12 14.67 38.39
CA PRO A 7 45.57 15.78 37.63
C PRO A 7 44.30 16.32 38.30
N ASP A 8 44.20 17.62 38.50
CA ASP A 8 42.91 18.27 38.74
C ASP A 8 42.60 19.23 37.59
N GLY A 9 41.72 18.73 36.74
CA GLY A 9 41.19 19.47 35.59
C GLY A 9 40.01 20.31 36.02
N THR A 10 40.11 21.61 35.76
CA THR A 10 38.99 22.56 35.63
C THR A 10 39.63 23.86 35.14
N GLY A 11 39.24 24.52 34.06
CA GLY A 11 38.13 24.35 33.16
C GLY A 11 38.13 25.59 32.27
N GLU A 12 38.82 25.58 31.14
CA GLU A 12 38.96 26.79 30.30
C GLU A 12 38.96 26.45 28.81
N THR A 13 37.87 25.92 28.28
CA THR A 13 37.66 25.89 26.80
C THR A 13 36.19 26.13 26.43
N GLY A 14 35.54 27.13 27.04
CA GLY A 14 34.13 27.43 26.81
C GLY A 14 33.84 28.35 25.62
N ARG A 15 34.72 29.31 25.30
CA ARG A 15 34.31 30.47 24.49
C ARG A 15 34.47 30.30 22.96
N GLY A 16 35.44 29.51 22.51
CA GLY A 16 35.69 29.26 21.08
C GLY A 16 34.72 28.24 20.47
N ARG A 17 34.44 27.14 21.19
CA ARG A 17 33.48 26.11 20.74
C ARG A 17 32.03 26.59 20.72
N GLN A 18 31.65 27.49 21.62
CA GLN A 18 30.31 28.05 21.67
C GLN A 18 30.03 28.98 20.47
N ARG A 19 30.97 29.86 20.09
CA ARG A 19 30.82 30.70 18.88
C ARG A 19 30.78 29.88 17.60
N GLU A 20 31.58 28.82 17.49
CA GLU A 20 31.55 27.91 16.34
C GLU A 20 30.23 27.11 16.27
N ALA A 21 29.66 26.74 17.42
CA ALA A 21 28.34 26.09 17.48
C ALA A 21 27.23 27.04 17.04
N ASP A 22 27.23 28.28 17.55
CA ASP A 22 26.26 29.32 17.22
C ASP A 22 26.23 29.63 15.71
N ILE A 23 27.40 29.80 15.09
CA ILE A 23 27.52 30.05 13.64
C ILE A 23 27.03 28.86 12.79
N ARG A 24 27.24 27.62 13.27
CA ARG A 24 26.76 26.40 12.59
C ARG A 24 25.26 26.23 12.73
N ASP A 25 24.71 26.57 13.89
CA ASP A 25 23.28 26.52 14.15
C ASP A 25 22.55 27.54 13.27
N ASP A 26 23.08 28.76 13.12
CA ASP A 26 22.57 29.79 12.21
C ASP A 26 22.53 29.34 10.73
N ASP A 27 23.58 28.64 10.26
CA ASP A 27 23.67 28.13 8.88
C ASP A 27 22.66 26.99 8.66
N LEU A 28 22.47 26.11 9.65
CA LEU A 28 21.45 25.06 9.63
C LEU A 28 20.03 25.64 9.63
N GLU A 29 19.79 26.71 10.41
CA GLU A 29 18.51 27.40 10.47
C GLU A 29 18.17 28.06 9.12
N ARG A 30 19.16 28.69 8.47
CA ARG A 30 19.02 29.21 7.10
C ARG A 30 18.67 28.12 6.10
N ARG A 31 19.42 27.02 6.09
CA ARG A 31 19.16 25.88 5.21
C ARG A 31 17.78 25.29 5.46
N ARG A 32 17.35 25.18 6.71
CA ARG A 32 15.99 24.75 7.06
C ARG A 32 14.93 25.65 6.44
N ARG A 33 15.08 26.98 6.59
CA ARG A 33 14.14 27.95 6.00
C ARG A 33 14.11 27.87 4.47
N ASP A 34 15.26 27.69 3.82
CA ASP A 34 15.32 27.54 2.36
C ASP A 34 14.68 26.22 1.89
N LEU A 35 14.87 25.13 2.65
CA LEU A 35 14.20 23.85 2.42
C LEU A 35 12.69 23.97 2.63
N GLU A 36 12.26 24.66 3.69
CA GLU A 36 10.85 24.90 3.99
C GLU A 36 10.19 25.78 2.94
N ALA A 37 10.86 26.82 2.43
CA ALA A 37 10.36 27.65 1.33
C ALA A 37 10.27 26.87 0.01
N SER A 38 11.25 26.00 -0.26
CA SER A 38 11.25 25.11 -1.43
C SER A 38 10.16 24.03 -1.33
N LEU A 39 9.92 23.52 -0.12
CA LEU A 39 8.83 22.59 0.17
C LEU A 39 7.47 23.28 0.10
N ALA A 40 7.33 24.49 0.63
CA ALA A 40 6.11 25.30 0.57
C ALA A 40 5.74 25.69 -0.87
N THR A 41 6.73 25.83 -1.75
CA THR A 41 6.51 26.05 -3.20
C THR A 41 6.10 24.76 -3.93
N ARG A 42 6.53 23.58 -3.46
CA ARG A 42 6.14 22.26 -4.03
C ARG A 42 4.91 21.62 -3.39
N ARG A 43 4.51 22.07 -2.19
CA ARG A 43 3.40 21.53 -1.40
C ARG A 43 1.98 21.98 -1.79
N PRO A 44 1.70 23.10 -2.49
CA PRO A 44 0.31 23.52 -2.64
C PRO A 44 -0.44 22.68 -3.69
N ASP A 45 0.25 21.78 -4.41
CA ASP A 45 -0.37 20.98 -5.48
C ASP A 45 -0.16 19.45 -5.35
N ARG A 46 0.58 19.00 -4.32
CA ARG A 46 0.93 17.56 -4.17
C ARG A 46 0.42 16.89 -2.91
N LEU A 47 0.15 17.61 -1.82
CA LEU A 47 -0.08 16.97 -0.52
C LEU A 47 -1.50 17.03 0.05
N GLU A 48 -2.46 17.71 -0.59
CA GLU A 48 -3.80 17.84 0.02
C GLU A 48 -4.92 17.04 -0.67
N GLY A 49 -4.60 16.18 -1.65
CA GLY A 49 -5.67 15.41 -2.29
C GLY A 49 -5.31 14.33 -3.29
N LYS A 50 -4.02 14.02 -3.53
CA LYS A 50 -3.63 12.98 -4.49
C LYS A 50 -3.07 11.72 -3.86
N ASP A 51 -2.43 11.80 -2.69
CA ASP A 51 -1.87 10.62 -2.03
C ASP A 51 -2.88 9.97 -1.07
N ASP A 52 -3.67 10.74 -0.31
CA ASP A 52 -4.80 10.21 0.45
C ASP A 52 -5.94 9.75 -0.46
N ALA A 53 -6.25 10.48 -1.54
CA ALA A 53 -7.25 10.02 -2.50
C ALA A 53 -6.78 8.77 -3.27
N LYS A 54 -5.48 8.64 -3.61
CA LYS A 54 -4.93 7.40 -4.18
C LYS A 54 -4.86 6.24 -3.19
N ALA A 55 -4.53 6.50 -1.93
CA ALA A 55 -4.54 5.49 -0.88
C ALA A 55 -5.99 5.03 -0.62
N VAL A 56 -6.94 5.96 -0.42
CA VAL A 56 -8.36 5.66 -0.22
C VAL A 56 -8.98 4.96 -1.43
N THR A 57 -8.62 5.34 -2.66
CA THR A 57 -9.07 4.62 -3.87
C THR A 57 -8.40 3.24 -4.01
N GLY A 58 -7.12 3.10 -3.66
CA GLY A 58 -6.41 1.82 -3.64
C GLY A 58 -6.99 0.85 -2.60
N TYR A 59 -7.29 1.34 -1.39
CA TYR A 59 -7.98 0.58 -0.35
C TYR A 59 -9.41 0.23 -0.76
N GLY A 60 -10.16 1.16 -1.34
CA GLY A 60 -11.52 0.90 -1.84
C GLY A 60 -11.55 -0.17 -2.94
N GLN A 61 -10.56 -0.15 -3.84
CA GLN A 61 -10.41 -1.17 -4.88
C GLN A 61 -10.04 -2.53 -4.26
N ALA A 62 -9.09 -2.56 -3.32
CA ALA A 62 -8.70 -3.79 -2.63
C ALA A 62 -9.83 -4.39 -1.78
N LEU A 63 -10.64 -3.55 -1.13
CA LEU A 63 -11.81 -3.98 -0.37
C LEU A 63 -12.91 -4.53 -1.28
N LYS A 64 -13.17 -3.91 -2.43
CA LYS A 64 -14.11 -4.45 -3.42
C LYS A 64 -13.65 -5.83 -3.91
N LEU A 65 -12.39 -5.92 -4.32
CA LEU A 65 -11.78 -7.14 -4.85
C LEU A 65 -11.79 -8.28 -3.82
N SER A 66 -11.47 -7.98 -2.57
CA SER A 66 -11.55 -8.94 -1.47
C SER A 66 -13.00 -9.32 -1.13
N SER A 67 -13.95 -8.39 -1.16
CA SER A 67 -15.37 -8.69 -0.92
C SER A 67 -15.95 -9.60 -2.00
N GLU A 68 -15.59 -9.38 -3.26
CA GLU A 68 -16.04 -10.22 -4.38
C GLU A 68 -15.42 -11.63 -4.30
N PHE A 69 -14.17 -11.73 -3.89
CA PHE A 69 -13.51 -13.01 -3.65
C PHE A 69 -14.16 -13.78 -2.49
N ILE A 70 -14.37 -13.11 -1.34
CA ILE A 70 -14.98 -13.71 -0.16
C ILE A 70 -16.43 -14.12 -0.46
N ALA A 71 -17.18 -13.32 -1.21
CA ALA A 71 -18.54 -13.67 -1.62
C ALA A 71 -18.58 -14.98 -2.41
N GLY A 72 -17.65 -15.20 -3.35
CA GLY A 72 -17.55 -16.46 -4.09
C GLY A 72 -17.30 -17.67 -3.20
N ILE A 73 -16.42 -17.52 -2.21
CA ILE A 73 -16.14 -18.59 -1.23
C ILE A 73 -17.37 -18.87 -0.36
N VAL A 74 -18.02 -17.83 0.18
CA VAL A 74 -19.21 -17.98 1.04
C VAL A 74 -20.33 -18.68 0.28
N VAL A 75 -20.57 -18.31 -0.98
CA VAL A 75 -21.55 -18.98 -1.84
C VAL A 75 -21.17 -20.44 -2.08
N GLY A 76 -19.91 -20.73 -2.40
CA GLY A 76 -19.42 -22.10 -2.61
C GLY A 76 -19.58 -22.98 -1.36
N VAL A 77 -19.26 -22.44 -0.19
CA VAL A 77 -19.44 -23.11 1.10
C VAL A 77 -20.92 -23.33 1.42
N ALA A 78 -21.78 -22.34 1.19
CA ALA A 78 -23.22 -22.46 1.43
C ALA A 78 -23.85 -23.56 0.55
N ILE A 79 -23.51 -23.58 -0.74
CA ILE A 79 -23.97 -24.61 -1.68
C ILE A 79 -23.40 -25.99 -1.28
N GLY A 80 -22.10 -26.06 -1.00
CA GLY A 80 -21.43 -27.30 -0.60
C GLY A 80 -22.02 -27.91 0.68
N TRP A 81 -22.37 -27.06 1.66
CA TRP A 81 -23.01 -27.47 2.90
C TRP A 81 -24.42 -28.03 2.67
N ILE A 82 -25.23 -27.39 1.82
CA ILE A 82 -26.56 -27.88 1.45
C ILE A 82 -26.45 -29.26 0.78
N ILE A 83 -25.50 -29.41 -0.15
CA ILE A 83 -25.25 -30.69 -0.85
C ILE A 83 -24.83 -31.76 0.15
N ASP A 84 -23.88 -31.47 1.03
CA ASP A 84 -23.42 -32.42 2.06
C ASP A 84 -24.57 -32.86 2.97
N ARG A 85 -25.50 -31.94 3.29
CA ARG A 85 -26.65 -32.24 4.14
C ARG A 85 -27.69 -33.12 3.44
N LEU A 86 -27.91 -32.92 2.15
CA LEU A 86 -28.90 -33.67 1.36
C LEU A 86 -28.37 -35.05 0.96
N ALA A 87 -27.12 -35.13 0.54
CA ALA A 87 -26.51 -36.35 0.03
C ALA A 87 -25.84 -37.20 1.12
N GLY A 88 -25.65 -36.67 2.34
CA GLY A 88 -25.04 -37.39 3.46
C GLY A 88 -23.54 -37.70 3.28
N ILE A 89 -22.90 -37.12 2.27
CA ILE A 89 -21.50 -37.37 1.85
C ILE A 89 -20.49 -36.39 2.46
N SER A 90 -20.80 -35.83 3.64
CA SER A 90 -19.93 -34.86 4.31
C SER A 90 -18.49 -35.41 4.50
N PRO A 91 -17.43 -34.69 4.07
CA PRO A 91 -17.40 -33.28 3.66
C PRO A 91 -17.14 -33.07 2.14
N TRP A 92 -17.51 -34.03 1.27
CA TRP A 92 -17.16 -33.97 -0.15
C TRP A 92 -17.80 -32.79 -0.89
N GLY A 93 -19.06 -32.47 -0.60
CA GLY A 93 -19.77 -31.31 -1.14
C GLY A 93 -19.15 -29.99 -0.70
N LEU A 94 -18.72 -29.87 0.56
CA LEU A 94 -17.96 -28.72 1.04
C LEU A 94 -16.59 -28.58 0.35
N ILE A 95 -15.85 -29.67 0.15
CA ILE A 95 -14.55 -29.65 -0.55
C ILE A 95 -14.74 -29.15 -2.00
N VAL A 96 -15.68 -29.75 -2.73
CA VAL A 96 -15.96 -29.37 -4.12
C VAL A 96 -16.52 -27.95 -4.19
N GLY A 97 -17.45 -27.59 -3.31
CA GLY A 97 -18.04 -26.26 -3.23
C GLY A 97 -17.02 -25.17 -2.92
N LEU A 98 -16.07 -25.45 -2.01
CA LEU A 98 -14.97 -24.54 -1.69
C LEU A 98 -14.02 -24.37 -2.88
N LEU A 99 -13.62 -25.45 -3.55
CA LEU A 99 -12.77 -25.38 -4.75
C LEU A 99 -13.45 -24.59 -5.87
N LEU A 100 -14.75 -24.82 -6.08
CA LEU A 100 -15.53 -24.11 -7.09
C LEU A 100 -15.69 -22.62 -6.75
N GLY A 101 -15.99 -22.30 -5.49
CA GLY A 101 -16.10 -20.92 -4.99
C GLY A 101 -14.76 -20.17 -5.04
N PHE A 102 -13.67 -20.85 -4.70
CA PHE A 102 -12.31 -20.32 -4.84
C PHE A 102 -11.95 -20.08 -6.32
N GLY A 103 -12.21 -21.06 -7.20
CA GLY A 103 -11.97 -20.93 -8.64
C GLY A 103 -12.77 -19.78 -9.25
N ALA A 104 -14.05 -19.64 -8.89
CA ALA A 104 -14.89 -18.51 -9.30
C ALA A 104 -14.37 -17.17 -8.77
N GLY A 105 -13.93 -17.12 -7.51
CA GLY A 105 -13.32 -15.93 -6.90
C GLY A 105 -12.04 -15.51 -7.62
N VAL A 106 -11.12 -16.45 -7.86
CA VAL A 106 -9.87 -16.20 -8.62
C VAL A 106 -10.19 -15.73 -10.04
N LEU A 107 -11.15 -16.35 -10.72
CA LEU A 107 -11.57 -15.94 -12.07
C LEU A 107 -12.17 -14.53 -12.08
N ASN A 108 -12.94 -14.15 -11.05
CA ASN A 108 -13.46 -12.80 -10.93
C ASN A 108 -12.34 -11.76 -10.72
N VAL A 109 -11.35 -12.08 -9.88
CA VAL A 109 -10.17 -11.23 -9.66
C VAL A 109 -9.36 -11.07 -10.95
N LEU A 110 -9.09 -12.17 -11.66
CA LEU A 110 -8.36 -12.16 -12.94
C LEU A 110 -9.11 -11.36 -14.03
N ARG A 111 -10.44 -11.46 -14.05
CA ARG A 111 -11.30 -10.67 -14.93
C ARG A 111 -11.21 -9.17 -14.60
N SER A 112 -11.25 -8.81 -13.32
CA SER A 112 -11.09 -7.43 -12.86
C SER A 112 -9.69 -6.88 -13.12
N ALA A 113 -8.66 -7.74 -13.15
CA ALA A 113 -7.31 -7.39 -13.55
C ALA A 113 -7.10 -7.29 -15.07
N GLY A 114 -8.14 -7.56 -15.89
CA GLY A 114 -8.06 -7.51 -17.35
C GLY A 114 -7.26 -8.65 -18.00
N LEU A 115 -6.92 -9.69 -17.23
CA LEU A 115 -6.12 -10.83 -17.68
C LEU A 115 -6.96 -11.91 -18.37
N VAL A 116 -8.30 -11.80 -18.29
CA VAL A 116 -9.23 -12.67 -19.02
C VAL A 116 -9.62 -11.97 -20.31
N ALA A 117 -9.04 -12.39 -21.43
CA ALA A 117 -9.44 -11.92 -22.76
C ALA A 117 -10.94 -12.15 -22.96
N GLN A 118 -11.70 -11.09 -23.27
CA GLN A 118 -13.09 -11.22 -23.73
C GLN A 118 -13.07 -11.87 -25.12
N PHE A 119 -13.03 -13.21 -25.16
CA PHE A 119 -13.37 -13.95 -26.36
C PHE A 119 -14.87 -13.73 -26.61
N GLY A 120 -15.19 -12.72 -27.43
CA GLY A 120 -16.58 -12.36 -27.72
C GLY A 120 -16.84 -11.01 -28.39
N GLN A 121 -15.86 -10.09 -28.49
CA GLN A 121 -15.99 -8.94 -29.39
C GLN A 121 -15.45 -9.28 -30.78
N GLY A 122 -16.12 -10.22 -31.45
CA GLY A 122 -16.01 -10.38 -32.89
C GLY A 122 -16.49 -9.09 -33.56
N GLY A 123 -15.61 -8.46 -34.33
CA GLY A 123 -15.83 -7.14 -34.91
C GLY A 123 -17.12 -7.05 -35.71
N THR A 124 -17.83 -5.94 -35.55
CA THR A 124 -18.75 -5.45 -36.57
C THR A 124 -17.89 -5.02 -37.75
N PRO A 125 -17.95 -5.69 -38.92
CA PRO A 125 -17.46 -5.07 -40.14
C PRO A 125 -18.33 -3.84 -40.37
N ARG A 126 -17.72 -2.66 -40.32
CA ARG A 126 -18.36 -1.48 -40.92
C ARG A 126 -18.21 -1.69 -42.41
N ASP A 127 -19.30 -2.11 -43.07
CA ASP A 127 -19.39 -1.99 -44.52
C ASP A 127 -19.24 -0.50 -44.87
N PRO A 128 -18.28 -0.12 -45.71
CA PRO A 128 -18.36 1.14 -46.41
C PRO A 128 -19.43 0.98 -47.49
N GLU A 129 -20.54 1.70 -47.34
CA GLU A 129 -21.43 1.98 -48.46
C GLU A 129 -20.66 2.83 -49.49
N GLU A 130 -20.29 2.24 -50.63
CA GLU A 130 -20.14 2.94 -51.93
C GLU A 130 -20.54 2.02 -53.08
#